data_AF-A0A261U021-F1
#
_entry.id   AF-A0A261U021-F1
#
_cell.length_a   1.000
_cell.length_b   1.000
_cell.length_c   1.000
_cell.angle_alpha   90.00
_cell.angle_beta   90.00
_cell.angle_gamma   90.00
#
_symmetry.space_group_name_H-M   'P 1'
#
loop_
_entity.id
_entity.type
_entity.pdbx_description
1 polymer ?
#
loop_
_entity_poly.entity_id
_entity_poly.type
_entity_poly.pdbx_seq_one_letter_code
_entity_poly.pdbx_strand_id
1 'polypeptide(L)'
;MWFDFASPYSYLAIARLAPLAQQAGVEVALRPFLLGPIFQAQGWNDSPFRLFPGKGAYMMRDVARLADKYGLTYVRPSVFPRMGVLPSRVALLGQDQAWGPAFCRAVFEANFSADREIQDEGVVRDILLGLSLDADTLIAEAKTEHTKEALRRQVEQARQHGIFGAPTFLVDGEMFWGNDRLEDALDWARRPARA
;
A
#
# COMPACT_ATOMS: atom_id res chain seq x y z
N MET A 1 -8.31 -0.22 4.25
CA MET A 1 -7.54 -0.63 3.05
C MET A 1 -6.19 -1.17 3.45
N TRP A 2 -5.94 -2.45 3.14
CA TRP A 2 -4.65 -3.12 3.27
C TRP A 2 -3.83 -2.93 2.01
N PHE A 3 -2.57 -2.55 2.15
CA PHE A 3 -1.70 -2.27 1.01
C PHE A 3 -0.23 -2.64 1.27
N ASP A 4 0.52 -2.83 0.18
CA ASP A 4 1.97 -2.99 0.16
C ASP A 4 2.54 -1.95 -0.82
N PHE A 5 3.61 -1.24 -0.42
CA PHE A 5 4.31 -0.26 -1.25
C PHE A 5 4.95 -0.84 -2.51
N ALA A 6 5.15 -2.16 -2.56
CA ALA A 6 5.59 -2.87 -3.75
C ALA A 6 4.48 -3.08 -4.79
N SER A 7 3.20 -2.89 -4.44
CA SER A 7 2.07 -3.16 -5.33
C SER A 7 1.71 -1.94 -6.20
N PRO A 8 1.79 -2.03 -7.54
CA PRO A 8 1.43 -0.93 -8.44
C PRO A 8 -0.08 -0.64 -8.42
N TYR A 9 -0.92 -1.66 -8.17
CA TYR A 9 -2.35 -1.42 -7.99
C TYR A 9 -2.67 -0.72 -6.67
N SER A 10 -1.86 -0.91 -5.62
CA SER A 10 -2.00 -0.14 -4.38
C SER A 10 -1.70 1.34 -4.59
N TYR A 11 -0.71 1.66 -5.43
CA TYR A 11 -0.42 3.04 -5.83
C TYR A 11 -1.64 3.71 -6.47
N LEU A 12 -2.25 3.07 -7.47
CA LEU A 12 -3.44 3.59 -8.14
C LEU A 12 -4.59 3.80 -7.15
N ALA A 13 -4.81 2.85 -6.23
CA ALA A 13 -5.87 2.93 -5.24
C ALA A 13 -5.62 4.07 -4.24
N ILE A 14 -4.41 4.22 -3.69
CA ILE A 14 -4.06 5.30 -2.75
C ILE A 14 -4.21 6.68 -3.38
N ALA A 15 -3.83 6.83 -4.65
CA ALA A 15 -3.94 8.09 -5.36
C ALA A 15 -5.40 8.56 -5.50
N ARG A 16 -6.34 7.63 -5.64
CA ARG A 16 -7.77 7.90 -5.84
C ARG A 16 -8.59 7.90 -4.55
N LEU A 17 -8.07 7.30 -3.48
CA LEU A 17 -8.84 6.95 -2.28
C LEU A 17 -9.49 8.15 -1.60
N ALA A 18 -8.72 9.21 -1.32
CA ALA A 18 -9.18 10.32 -0.49
C ALA A 18 -10.44 11.03 -1.05
N PRO A 19 -10.48 11.50 -2.31
CA PRO A 19 -11.68 12.14 -2.84
C PRO A 19 -12.87 11.18 -2.94
N LEU A 20 -12.63 9.90 -3.27
CA LEU A 20 -13.71 8.90 -3.34
C LEU A 20 -14.31 8.59 -1.97
N ALA A 21 -13.45 8.42 -0.96
CA ALA A 21 -13.87 8.19 0.43
C ALA A 21 -14.63 9.40 0.99
N GLN A 22 -14.16 10.61 0.70
CA GLN A 22 -14.85 11.86 1.09
C GLN A 22 -16.24 11.96 0.42
N GLN A 23 -16.33 11.69 -0.88
CA GLN A 23 -17.61 11.69 -1.61
C GLN A 23 -18.57 10.63 -1.07
N ALA A 24 -18.04 9.47 -0.67
CA ALA A 24 -18.80 8.39 -0.07
C ALA A 24 -19.24 8.68 1.38
N GLY A 25 -18.60 9.63 2.06
CA GLY A 25 -18.79 9.84 3.51
C GLY A 25 -18.26 8.68 4.35
N VAL A 26 -17.21 8.00 3.88
CA VAL A 26 -16.64 6.80 4.52
C VAL A 26 -15.22 7.11 4.99
N GLU A 27 -14.92 6.82 6.25
CA GLU A 27 -13.55 6.85 6.75
C GLU A 27 -12.82 5.56 6.38
N VAL A 28 -11.57 5.69 5.93
CA VAL A 28 -10.77 4.53 5.51
C VAL A 28 -9.47 4.46 6.30
N ALA A 29 -9.36 3.45 7.16
CA ALA A 29 -8.10 3.12 7.82
C ALA A 29 -7.11 2.52 6.81
N LEU A 30 -5.91 3.09 6.71
CA LEU A 30 -4.82 2.58 5.90
C LEU A 30 -4.01 1.56 6.70
N ARG A 31 -3.84 0.33 6.20
CA ARG A 31 -3.17 -0.78 6.89
C ARG A 31 -1.96 -1.25 6.06
N PRO A 32 -0.73 -0.76 6.31
CA PRO A 32 0.45 -1.22 5.58
C PRO A 32 0.79 -2.65 5.97
N PHE A 33 1.10 -3.51 5.00
CA PHE A 33 1.60 -4.85 5.23
C PHE A 33 2.64 -5.23 4.16
N LEU A 34 3.12 -6.48 4.20
CA LEU A 34 4.08 -7.02 3.24
C LEU A 34 3.49 -8.27 2.59
N LEU A 35 3.47 -8.30 1.25
CA LEU A 35 3.04 -9.44 0.46
C LEU A 35 4.07 -10.57 0.42
N GLY A 36 5.35 -10.26 0.57
CA GLY A 36 6.43 -11.26 0.56
C GLY A 36 6.17 -12.45 1.50
N PRO A 37 5.92 -12.23 2.80
CA PRO A 37 5.58 -13.30 3.73
C PRO A 37 4.27 -14.05 3.40
N ILE A 38 3.30 -13.39 2.75
CA ILE A 38 2.05 -14.02 2.30
C ILE A 38 2.34 -15.02 1.18
N PHE A 39 3.12 -14.61 0.18
CA PHE A 39 3.53 -15.45 -0.94
C PHE A 39 4.42 -16.61 -0.49
N GLN A 40 5.38 -16.36 0.42
CA GLN A 40 6.23 -17.41 0.98
C GLN A 40 5.42 -18.52 1.65
N ALA A 41 4.38 -18.17 2.39
CA ALA A 41 3.51 -19.14 3.04
C ALA A 41 2.64 -19.93 2.06
N GLN A 42 2.44 -19.43 0.84
CA GLN A 42 1.79 -20.14 -0.27
C GLN A 42 2.80 -20.96 -1.10
N GLY A 43 4.08 -21.01 -0.71
CA GLY A 43 5.13 -21.73 -1.41
C GLY A 43 5.78 -20.96 -2.56
N TRP A 44 5.55 -19.65 -2.67
CA TRP A 44 6.17 -18.79 -3.68
C TRP A 44 7.38 -18.07 -3.10
N ASN A 45 8.51 -18.10 -3.81
CA ASN A 45 9.72 -17.38 -3.44
C ASN A 45 9.75 -15.93 -3.97
N ASP A 46 8.73 -15.54 -4.75
CA ASP A 46 8.69 -14.26 -5.44
C ASP A 46 7.24 -13.82 -5.74
N SER A 47 7.08 -12.57 -6.21
CA SER A 47 5.82 -12.04 -6.72
C SER A 47 5.29 -12.91 -7.86
N PRO A 48 3.98 -13.24 -7.89
CA PRO A 48 3.37 -13.98 -9.00
C PRO A 48 3.57 -13.26 -10.34
N PHE A 49 3.75 -11.94 -10.34
CA PHE A 49 4.01 -11.17 -11.54
C PHE A 49 5.45 -11.31 -12.08
N ARG A 50 6.41 -11.76 -11.25
CA ARG A 50 7.75 -12.22 -11.73
C ARG A 50 7.75 -13.70 -12.09
N LEU A 51 7.05 -14.53 -11.32
CA LEU A 51 6.96 -15.98 -11.57
C LEU A 51 6.22 -16.32 -12.88
N PHE A 52 5.27 -15.49 -13.29
CA PHE A 52 4.48 -15.69 -14.51
C PHE A 52 4.66 -14.49 -15.46
N PRO A 53 5.66 -14.50 -16.37
CA PRO A 53 6.03 -13.35 -17.19
C PRO A 53 4.89 -12.75 -18.00
N GLY A 54 3.96 -13.57 -18.53
CA GLY A 54 2.77 -13.08 -19.23
C GLY A 54 1.85 -12.25 -18.34
N LYS A 55 1.62 -12.68 -17.09
CA LYS A 55 0.86 -11.90 -16.09
C LYS A 55 1.58 -10.61 -15.72
N GLY A 56 2.90 -10.67 -15.55
CA GLY A 56 3.73 -9.51 -15.26
C GLY A 56 3.70 -8.46 -16.37
N ALA A 57 3.87 -8.88 -17.62
CA ALA A 57 3.82 -7.99 -18.78
C ALA A 57 2.44 -7.34 -18.93
N TYR A 58 1.36 -8.10 -18.73
CA TYR A 58 0.00 -7.56 -18.71
C TYR A 58 -0.17 -6.51 -17.60
N MET A 59 0.20 -6.85 -16.36
CA MET A 59 0.09 -5.93 -15.21
C MET A 59 0.80 -4.61 -15.47
N MET A 60 2.04 -4.63 -15.98
CA MET A 60 2.79 -3.41 -16.26
C MET A 60 2.09 -2.52 -17.29
N ARG A 61 1.56 -3.11 -18.37
CA ARG A 61 0.81 -2.34 -19.37
C ARG A 61 -0.52 -1.83 -18.82
N ASP A 62 -1.18 -2.63 -17.98
CA ASP A 62 -2.46 -2.30 -17.38
C ASP A 62 -2.36 -1.14 -16.40
N VAL A 63 -1.36 -1.18 -15.51
CA VAL A 63 -1.08 -0.09 -14.56
C VAL A 63 -0.81 1.22 -15.31
N ALA A 64 -0.05 1.18 -16.42
CA ALA A 64 0.17 2.36 -17.25
C ALA A 64 -1.15 2.92 -17.83
N ARG A 65 -2.02 2.06 -18.39
CA ARG A 65 -3.33 2.52 -18.90
C ARG A 65 -4.21 3.12 -17.80
N LEU A 66 -4.18 2.52 -16.61
CA LEU A 66 -4.97 3.01 -15.49
C LEU A 66 -4.41 4.32 -14.93
N ALA A 67 -3.08 4.47 -14.86
CA ALA A 67 -2.46 5.74 -14.49
C ALA A 67 -2.86 6.85 -15.48
N ASP A 68 -2.79 6.58 -16.80
CA ASP A 68 -3.26 7.52 -17.84
C ASP A 68 -4.74 7.88 -17.63
N LYS A 69 -5.60 6.87 -17.39
CA LYS A 69 -7.04 7.05 -17.13
C LYS A 69 -7.31 7.95 -15.92
N TYR A 70 -6.47 7.86 -14.88
CA TYR A 70 -6.64 8.60 -13.64
C TYR A 70 -5.85 9.92 -13.59
N GLY A 71 -5.13 10.27 -14.68
CA GLY A 71 -4.29 11.47 -14.73
C GLY A 71 -3.08 11.41 -13.79
N LEU A 72 -2.54 10.21 -13.55
CA LEU A 72 -1.42 9.97 -12.64
C LEU A 72 -0.11 9.80 -13.41
N THR A 73 0.97 10.37 -12.89
CA THR A 73 2.32 10.12 -13.41
C THR A 73 2.77 8.72 -13.05
N TYR A 74 2.97 7.85 -14.05
CA TYR A 74 3.51 6.52 -13.85
C TYR A 74 4.82 6.33 -14.60
N VAL A 75 5.86 5.95 -13.86
CA VAL A 75 7.14 5.47 -14.38
C VAL A 75 7.21 3.98 -14.09
N ARG A 76 7.43 3.18 -15.14
CA ARG A 76 7.67 1.75 -14.98
C ARG A 76 8.91 1.57 -14.10
N PRO A 77 8.81 0.90 -12.95
CA PRO A 77 9.92 0.82 -12.02
C PRO A 77 11.07 0.00 -12.63
N SER A 78 12.31 0.45 -12.44
CA SER A 78 13.51 -0.29 -12.84
C SER A 78 13.69 -1.57 -12.03
N VAL A 79 13.17 -1.60 -10.80
CA VAL A 79 13.17 -2.76 -9.90
C VAL A 79 11.74 -3.08 -9.46
N PHE A 80 11.30 -4.32 -9.70
CA PHE A 80 9.97 -4.76 -9.28
C PHE A 80 9.95 -6.23 -8.82
N PRO A 81 9.27 -6.56 -7.70
CA PRO A 81 8.87 -5.65 -6.62
C PRO A 81 10.09 -4.98 -5.97
N ARG A 82 9.91 -3.72 -5.57
CA ARG A 82 10.87 -3.00 -4.72
C ARG A 82 10.59 -3.36 -3.26
N MET A 83 11.63 -3.49 -2.45
CA MET A 83 11.46 -3.72 -1.01
C MET A 83 10.88 -2.47 -0.35
N GLY A 84 9.97 -2.63 0.61
CA GLY A 84 9.28 -1.53 1.28
C GLY A 84 9.17 -1.71 2.79
N VAL A 85 10.13 -2.40 3.42
CA VAL A 85 10.05 -2.72 4.85
C VAL A 85 10.16 -1.48 5.73
N LEU A 86 11.16 -0.62 5.49
CA LEU A 86 11.33 0.62 6.26
C LEU A 86 10.11 1.55 6.11
N PRO A 87 9.65 1.91 4.90
CA PRO A 87 8.49 2.77 4.76
C PRO A 87 7.21 2.12 5.31
N SER A 88 7.02 0.79 5.21
CA SER A 88 5.87 0.12 5.85
C SER A 88 5.87 0.25 7.38
N ARG A 89 7.05 0.25 8.02
CA ARG A 89 7.16 0.50 9.47
C ARG A 89 6.86 1.94 9.84
N VAL A 90 7.36 2.91 9.06
CA VAL A 90 7.03 4.34 9.27
C VAL A 90 5.54 4.59 9.05
N ALA A 91 4.95 4.01 7.99
CA ALA A 91 3.51 4.10 7.74
C ALA A 91 2.68 3.50 8.88
N LEU A 92 3.18 2.46 9.56
CA LEU A 92 2.54 1.88 10.74
C LEU A 92 2.51 2.85 11.93
N LEU A 93 3.58 3.63 12.14
CA LEU A 93 3.61 4.69 13.16
C LEU A 93 2.62 5.82 12.83
N GLY A 94 2.45 6.12 11.55
CA GLY A 94 1.54 7.14 11.04
C GLY A 94 0.10 6.69 10.88
N GLN A 95 -0.22 5.43 11.14
CA GLN A 95 -1.49 4.81 10.79
C GLN A 95 -2.71 5.56 11.37
N ASP A 96 -2.57 6.02 12.60
CA ASP A 96 -3.61 6.74 13.35
C ASP A 96 -3.24 8.23 13.52
N GLN A 97 -2.31 8.72 12.69
CA GLN A 97 -1.83 10.10 12.70
C GLN A 97 -2.30 10.84 11.45
N ALA A 98 -2.60 12.13 11.59
CA ALA A 98 -3.08 12.97 10.47
C ALA A 98 -2.12 13.00 9.26
N TRP A 99 -0.82 12.85 9.49
CA TRP A 99 0.21 12.84 8.44
C TRP A 99 0.32 11.51 7.67
N GLY A 100 -0.19 10.40 8.23
CA GLY A 100 -0.02 9.06 7.69
C GLY A 100 -0.46 8.90 6.22
N PRO A 101 -1.66 9.36 5.84
CA PRO A 101 -2.12 9.31 4.45
C PRO A 101 -1.22 10.06 3.48
N ALA A 102 -0.67 11.21 3.88
CA ALA A 102 0.25 11.98 3.06
C ALA A 102 1.59 11.26 2.88
N PHE A 103 2.12 10.66 3.95
CA PHE A 103 3.32 9.82 3.89
C PHE A 103 3.14 8.62 2.96
N CYS A 104 2.03 7.90 3.07
CA CYS A 104 1.76 6.75 2.20
C CYS A 104 1.74 7.16 0.72
N ARG A 105 1.06 8.27 0.39
CA ARG A 105 1.02 8.81 -0.97
C ARG A 105 2.41 9.15 -1.49
N ALA A 106 3.21 9.86 -0.70
CA ALA A 106 4.55 10.28 -1.08
C ALA A 106 5.51 9.10 -1.30
N VAL A 107 5.42 8.03 -0.50
CA VAL A 107 6.21 6.80 -0.74
C VAL A 107 5.80 6.12 -2.03
N PHE A 108 4.50 6.03 -2.32
CA PHE A 108 4.04 5.46 -3.58
C PHE A 108 4.47 6.29 -4.79
N GLU A 109 4.39 7.62 -4.71
CA GLU A 109 4.90 8.53 -5.75
C GLU A 109 6.43 8.39 -5.93
N ALA A 110 7.18 8.27 -4.83
CA ALA A 110 8.62 8.01 -4.90
C ALA A 110 8.92 6.71 -5.66
N ASN A 111 8.14 5.65 -5.45
CA ASN A 111 8.34 4.38 -6.15
C ASN A 111 7.85 4.40 -7.60
N PHE A 112 6.60 4.83 -7.84
CA PHE A 112 5.91 4.62 -9.12
C PHE A 112 5.78 5.86 -9.99
N SER A 113 6.17 7.03 -9.50
CA SER A 113 6.23 8.27 -10.30
C SER A 113 7.67 8.77 -10.47
N ALA A 114 8.58 8.42 -9.55
CA ALA A 114 9.98 8.88 -9.56
C ALA A 114 11.03 7.76 -9.58
N ASP A 115 10.62 6.48 -9.55
CA ASP A 115 11.51 5.29 -9.58
C ASP A 115 12.65 5.30 -8.53
N ARG A 116 12.36 5.82 -7.33
CA ARG A 116 13.32 5.92 -6.21
C ARG A 116 13.36 4.65 -5.35
N GLU A 117 14.51 4.42 -4.71
CA GLU A 117 14.71 3.30 -3.78
C GLU A 117 14.03 3.54 -2.43
N ILE A 118 12.76 3.15 -2.30
CA ILE A 118 11.97 3.42 -1.08
C ILE A 118 12.43 2.64 0.15
N GLN A 119 13.25 1.59 0.02
CA GLN A 119 13.87 0.93 1.18
C GLN A 119 15.06 1.73 1.72
N ASP A 120 15.63 2.62 0.91
CA ASP A 120 16.72 3.49 1.31
C ASP A 120 16.24 4.49 2.36
N GLU A 121 17.04 4.63 3.41
CA GLU A 121 16.74 5.51 4.53
C GLU A 121 16.78 6.98 4.16
N GLY A 122 17.67 7.38 3.23
CA GLY A 122 17.73 8.74 2.71
C GLY A 122 16.44 9.12 1.98
N VAL A 123 15.91 8.21 1.15
CA VAL A 123 14.62 8.42 0.47
C VAL A 123 13.47 8.58 1.47
N VAL A 124 13.40 7.72 2.49
CA VAL A 124 12.36 7.82 3.54
C VAL A 124 12.52 9.11 4.35
N ARG A 125 13.75 9.49 4.69
CA ARG A 125 14.07 10.76 5.39
C ARG A 125 13.60 11.96 4.58
N ASP A 126 13.93 12.03 3.29
CA ASP A 126 13.53 13.13 2.41
C ASP A 126 12.00 13.31 2.38
N ILE A 127 11.26 12.20 2.31
CA ILE A 127 9.79 12.21 2.32
C ILE A 127 9.26 12.76 3.65
N LEU A 128 9.80 12.29 4.78
CA LEU A 128 9.39 12.76 6.10
C LEU A 128 9.67 14.25 6.29
N LEU A 129 10.86 14.71 5.89
CA LEU A 129 11.24 16.13 5.94
C LEU A 129 10.36 16.98 5.01
N GLY A 130 10.02 16.50 3.82
CA GLY A 130 9.09 17.16 2.90
C GLY A 130 7.67 17.31 3.45
N LEU A 131 7.30 16.49 4.44
CA LEU A 131 6.04 16.58 5.19
C LEU A 131 6.17 17.35 6.51
N SER A 132 7.32 18.00 6.75
CA SER A 132 7.64 18.73 7.98
C SER A 132 7.57 17.86 9.25
N LEU A 133 7.92 16.59 9.13
CA LEU A 133 7.99 15.63 10.25
C LEU A 133 9.42 15.46 10.76
N ASP A 134 9.56 15.04 12.02
CA ASP A 134 10.85 14.65 12.59
C ASP A 134 11.29 13.29 12.03
N ALA A 135 12.04 13.37 10.93
CA ALA A 135 12.51 12.20 10.20
C ALA A 135 13.41 11.29 11.05
N ASP A 136 14.30 11.87 11.84
CA ASP A 136 15.27 11.13 12.66
C ASP A 136 14.55 10.29 13.71
N THR A 137 13.64 10.91 14.47
CA THR A 137 12.88 10.23 15.52
C THR A 137 11.99 9.13 14.93
N LEU A 138 11.27 9.41 13.83
CA LEU A 138 10.37 8.43 13.22
C LEU A 138 11.12 7.24 12.61
N ILE A 139 12.27 7.46 11.98
CA ILE A 139 13.09 6.38 11.41
C ILE A 139 13.73 5.55 12.52
N ALA A 140 14.22 6.19 13.59
CA ALA A 140 14.75 5.48 14.75
C ALA A 140 13.68 4.59 15.39
N GLU A 141 12.47 5.13 15.61
CA GLU A 141 11.33 4.39 16.14
C GLU A 141 10.94 3.22 15.21
N ALA A 142 10.87 3.45 13.90
CA ALA A 142 10.55 2.42 12.91
C ALA A 142 11.58 1.27 12.86
N LYS A 143 12.77 1.46 13.43
CA LYS A 143 13.83 0.43 13.52
C LYS A 143 13.86 -0.30 14.85
N THR A 144 13.05 0.10 15.84
CA THR A 144 12.95 -0.60 17.13
C THR A 144 12.40 -2.01 16.95
N GLU A 145 12.74 -2.93 17.85
CA GLU A 145 12.13 -4.27 17.84
C GLU A 145 10.61 -4.20 18.03
N HIS A 146 10.12 -3.23 18.80
CA HIS A 146 8.69 -3.00 18.99
C HIS A 146 7.95 -2.79 17.65
N THR A 147 8.42 -1.87 16.81
CA THR A 147 7.79 -1.62 15.51
C THR A 147 8.03 -2.75 14.51
N LYS A 148 9.17 -3.43 14.57
CA LYS A 148 9.42 -4.64 13.75
C LYS A 148 8.40 -5.73 14.05
N GLU A 149 8.16 -6.02 15.32
CA GLU A 149 7.15 -6.98 15.75
C GLU A 149 5.74 -6.51 15.42
N ALA A 150 5.45 -5.21 15.55
CA ALA A 150 4.15 -4.65 15.18
C ALA A 150 3.85 -4.88 13.69
N LEU A 151 4.82 -4.68 12.79
CA LEU A 151 4.63 -4.99 11.37
C LEU A 151 4.46 -6.49 11.11
N ARG A 152 5.18 -7.36 11.85
CA ARG A 152 4.97 -8.82 11.76
C ARG A 152 3.55 -9.21 12.18
N ARG A 153 3.04 -8.64 13.28
CA ARG A 153 1.66 -8.85 13.74
C ARG A 153 0.64 -8.34 12.72
N GLN A 154 0.89 -7.18 12.10
CA GLN A 154 0.04 -6.62 11.06
C GLN A 154 -0.05 -7.56 9.83
N VAL A 155 1.08 -8.14 9.40
CA VAL A 155 1.09 -9.16 8.33
C VAL A 155 0.32 -10.41 8.74
N GLU A 156 0.47 -10.86 9.98
CA GLU A 156 -0.29 -12.02 10.49
C GLU A 156 -1.80 -11.74 10.55
N GLN A 157 -2.21 -10.54 10.97
CA GLN A 157 -3.61 -10.12 10.93
C GLN A 157 -4.16 -10.14 9.50
N ALA A 158 -3.39 -9.64 8.52
CA ALA A 158 -3.79 -9.73 7.11
C ALA A 158 -4.06 -11.18 6.69
N ARG A 159 -3.20 -12.13 7.10
CA ARG A 159 -3.38 -13.57 6.85
C ARG A 159 -4.62 -14.14 7.52
N GLN A 160 -4.88 -13.75 8.77
CA GLN A 160 -6.05 -14.20 9.52
C GLN A 160 -7.36 -13.73 8.89
N HIS A 161 -7.33 -12.57 8.23
CA HIS A 161 -8.44 -12.09 7.39
C HIS A 161 -8.51 -12.77 6.01
N GLY A 162 -7.62 -13.71 5.70
CA GLY A 162 -7.57 -14.40 4.41
C GLY A 162 -6.99 -13.56 3.27
N ILE A 163 -6.33 -12.43 3.56
CA ILE A 163 -5.78 -11.54 2.53
C ILE A 163 -4.64 -12.24 1.79
N PHE A 164 -4.76 -12.30 0.47
CA PHE A 164 -3.79 -12.93 -0.43
C PHE A 164 -3.13 -11.94 -1.41
N GLY A 165 -3.54 -10.67 -1.40
CA GLY A 165 -3.09 -9.67 -2.38
C GLY A 165 -3.29 -8.23 -1.91
N ALA A 166 -2.73 -7.29 -2.66
CA ALA A 166 -2.87 -5.85 -2.40
C ALA A 166 -3.18 -5.07 -3.68
N PRO A 167 -4.03 -4.03 -3.61
CA PRO A 167 -4.72 -3.56 -2.41
C PRO A 167 -5.94 -4.43 -2.09
N THR A 168 -6.29 -4.51 -0.81
CA THR A 168 -7.51 -5.20 -0.34
C THR A 168 -8.29 -4.28 0.59
N PHE A 169 -9.59 -4.17 0.38
CA PHE A 169 -10.52 -3.48 1.27
C PHE A 169 -11.31 -4.51 2.05
N LEU A 170 -11.39 -4.32 3.38
CA LEU A 170 -12.25 -5.10 4.26
C LEU A 170 -13.31 -4.16 4.82
N VAL A 171 -14.58 -4.52 4.68
CA VAL A 171 -15.73 -3.74 5.14
C VAL A 171 -16.72 -4.70 5.77
N ASP A 172 -16.94 -4.62 7.09
CA ASP A 172 -17.87 -5.49 7.84
C ASP A 172 -17.69 -6.99 7.57
N GLY A 173 -16.45 -7.44 7.41
CA GLY A 173 -16.10 -8.84 7.12
C GLY A 173 -16.09 -9.21 5.64
N GLU A 174 -16.61 -8.36 4.76
CA GLU A 174 -16.55 -8.56 3.30
C GLU A 174 -15.22 -8.08 2.72
N MET A 175 -14.69 -8.85 1.77
CA MET A 175 -13.40 -8.59 1.12
C MET A 175 -13.58 -8.14 -0.32
N PHE A 176 -12.97 -7.00 -0.65
CA PHE A 176 -12.88 -6.45 -2.00
C PHE A 176 -11.41 -6.32 -2.38
N TRP A 177 -10.95 -7.09 -3.36
CA TRP A 177 -9.54 -7.12 -3.76
C TRP A 177 -9.34 -6.43 -5.11
N GLY A 178 -8.38 -5.51 -5.17
CA GLY A 178 -7.98 -4.81 -6.38
C GLY A 178 -8.36 -3.32 -6.40
N ASN A 179 -7.60 -2.53 -7.17
CA ASN A 179 -7.89 -1.10 -7.40
C ASN A 179 -9.25 -0.88 -8.08
N ASP A 180 -9.68 -1.84 -8.88
CA ASP A 180 -10.96 -1.89 -9.59
C ASP A 180 -12.15 -2.22 -8.69
N ARG A 181 -11.92 -2.55 -7.40
CA ARG A 181 -12.95 -2.80 -6.40
C ARG A 181 -13.04 -1.73 -5.31
N LEU A 182 -12.29 -0.64 -5.46
CA LEU A 182 -12.30 0.47 -4.50
C LEU A 182 -13.71 1.08 -4.37
N GLU A 183 -14.34 1.45 -5.48
CA GLU A 183 -15.69 2.02 -5.46
C GLU A 183 -16.73 1.03 -4.92
N ASP A 184 -16.66 -0.25 -5.31
CA ASP A 184 -17.55 -1.30 -4.80
C ASP A 184 -17.46 -1.41 -3.27
N ALA A 185 -16.24 -1.33 -2.71
CA ALA A 185 -16.02 -1.39 -1.26
C ALA A 185 -16.59 -0.15 -0.54
N LEU A 186 -16.44 1.04 -1.12
CA LEU A 186 -17.01 2.27 -0.58
C LEU A 186 -18.55 2.24 -0.63
N ASP A 187 -19.12 1.79 -1.74
CA ASP A 187 -20.57 1.63 -1.88
C ASP A 187 -21.13 0.57 -0.94
N TRP A 188 -20.36 -0.48 -0.64
CA TRP A 188 -20.73 -1.46 0.38
C TRP A 188 -20.77 -0.85 1.77
N ALA A 189 -19.73 -0.08 2.15
CA ALA A 189 -19.62 0.57 3.46
C ALA A 189 -20.76 1.57 3.75
N ARG A 190 -21.41 2.10 2.71
CA ARG A 190 -22.53 3.04 2.84
C ARG A 190 -23.87 2.36 3.05
N ARG A 191 -23.96 1.04 2.86
CA ARG A 191 -25.22 0.33 3.01
C ARG A 191 -25.62 0.31 4.49
N PRO A 192 -26.90 0.53 4.82
CA PRO A 192 -27.35 0.28 6.18
C PRO A 192 -27.08 -1.18 6.54
N ALA A 193 -26.61 -1.42 7.77
CA ALA A 193 -26.40 -2.77 8.27
C ALA A 193 -27.68 -3.58 8.05
N ARG A 194 -27.55 -4.76 7.41
CA ARG A 194 -28.69 -5.66 7.26
C ARG A 194 -29.09 -6.12 8.67
N ALA A 195 -30.31 -5.76 9.07
CA ALA A 195 -30.93 -6.18 10.33
C ALA A 195 -31.12 -7.71 10.38
#